data_AF-A0AAU9MI40-F1
#
_entry.id   AF-A0AAU9MI40-F1
#
_cell.length_a   1.000
_cell.length_b   1.000
_cell.length_c   1.000
_cell.angle_alpha   90.00
_cell.angle_beta   90.00
_cell.angle_gamma   90.00
#
_symmetry.space_group_name_H-M   'P 1'
#
loop_
_entity.id
_entity.type
_entity.pdbx_description
1 polymer ?
#
loop_
_entity_poly.entity_id
_entity_poly.type
_entity_poly.pdbx_seq_one_letter_code
_entity_poly.pdbx_strand_id
1 'polypeptide(L)'
;MIQQEIPNAFLLLIKELRKGRAFDGWSEGILDFAPTYKYEQNSERYYGEDPKVGMRTPAWCDRILSYGKGIRQMSYRRTEFMLSDHRPVFACYMIEVEVFSPRRLQKALTFTDAEIENDGIVAGMGIDRGINHLRLKEVSHLRACLVRGF
;
A
#
# COMPACT_ATOMS: atom_id res chain seq x y z
N MET A 1 2.72 -25.54 -10.86
CA MET A 1 1.25 -25.76 -10.79
C MET A 1 0.95 -26.53 -9.51
N ILE A 2 0.66 -25.85 -8.41
CA ILE A 2 -0.04 -26.46 -7.28
C ILE A 2 -1.11 -25.45 -6.89
N GLN A 3 -2.17 -25.39 -7.68
CA GLN A 3 -3.46 -24.94 -7.16
C GLN A 3 -4.06 -26.17 -6.49
N GLN A 4 -3.68 -26.43 -5.24
CA GLN A 4 -4.64 -27.11 -4.36
C GLN A 4 -5.85 -26.17 -4.32
N GLU A 5 -7.05 -26.67 -4.60
CA GLU A 5 -8.26 -25.91 -4.30
C GLU A 5 -8.22 -25.61 -2.81
N ILE A 6 -7.92 -24.37 -2.45
CA ILE A 6 -7.83 -23.94 -1.07
C ILE A 6 -9.26 -23.53 -0.68
N PRO A 7 -9.98 -24.28 0.17
CA PRO A 7 -11.34 -23.96 0.57
C PRO A 7 -11.50 -22.49 0.91
N ASN A 8 -12.64 -21.93 0.51
CA ASN A 8 -12.97 -20.52 0.72
C ASN A 8 -12.77 -20.05 2.19
N ALA A 9 -12.74 -20.94 3.18
CA ALA A 9 -12.47 -20.63 4.60
C ALA A 9 -11.08 -20.01 4.86
N PHE A 10 -10.06 -20.26 4.03
CA PHE A 10 -8.68 -19.83 4.29
C PHE A 10 -8.36 -18.39 3.88
N LEU A 11 -9.31 -17.72 3.22
CA LEU A 11 -9.19 -16.35 2.75
C LEU A 11 -10.17 -15.42 3.49
N LEU A 12 -10.28 -15.60 4.82
CA LEU A 12 -11.21 -14.82 5.66
C LEU A 12 -11.04 -13.31 5.42
N LEU A 13 -9.80 -12.80 5.47
CA LEU A 13 -9.54 -11.38 5.23
C LEU A 13 -10.09 -10.89 3.89
N ILE A 14 -9.85 -11.62 2.80
CA ILE A 14 -10.34 -11.26 1.46
C ILE A 14 -11.86 -11.22 1.45
N LYS A 15 -12.52 -12.18 2.11
CA LYS A 15 -13.98 -12.20 2.23
C LYS A 15 -14.51 -11.01 3.01
N GLU A 16 -13.90 -10.68 4.14
CA GLU A 16 -14.35 -9.57 4.98
C GLU A 16 -14.11 -8.22 4.31
N LEU A 17 -12.99 -8.06 3.59
CA LEU A 17 -12.66 -6.88 2.80
C LEU A 17 -13.65 -6.71 1.63
N ARG A 18 -13.94 -7.77 0.87
CA ARG A 18 -14.93 -7.74 -0.22
C ARG A 18 -16.35 -7.43 0.26
N LYS A 19 -16.68 -7.79 1.50
CA LYS A 19 -17.98 -7.50 2.11
C LYS A 19 -18.02 -6.13 2.80
N GLY A 20 -16.93 -5.36 2.78
CA GLY A 20 -16.85 -4.06 3.43
C GLY A 20 -16.95 -4.12 4.97
N ARG A 21 -16.66 -5.28 5.58
CA ARG A 21 -16.75 -5.45 7.05
C ARG A 21 -15.43 -5.19 7.77
N ALA A 22 -14.33 -5.18 7.05
CA ALA A 22 -13.01 -4.86 7.57
C ALA A 22 -12.19 -4.15 6.48
N PHE A 23 -11.32 -3.22 6.89
CA PHE A 23 -10.41 -2.50 5.99
C PHE A 23 -11.12 -1.80 4.83
N ASP A 24 -12.19 -1.05 5.13
CA ASP A 24 -12.95 -0.33 4.10
C ASP A 24 -12.07 0.69 3.34
N GLY A 25 -12.21 0.69 2.01
CA GLY A 25 -11.38 1.47 1.09
C GLY A 25 -9.92 1.00 0.94
N TRP A 26 -9.48 -0.04 1.66
CA TRP A 26 -8.16 -0.63 1.45
C TRP A 26 -8.17 -1.60 0.26
N SER A 27 -7.00 -1.79 -0.32
CA SER A 27 -6.75 -2.71 -1.42
C SER A 27 -5.65 -3.70 -1.04
N GLU A 28 -5.80 -4.93 -1.50
CA GLU A 28 -4.79 -5.97 -1.37
C GLU A 28 -4.50 -6.60 -2.73
N GLY A 29 -3.23 -6.92 -2.98
CA GLY A 29 -2.82 -7.62 -4.19
C GLY A 29 -3.35 -9.04 -4.25
N ILE A 30 -3.30 -9.63 -5.45
CA ILE A 30 -3.64 -11.03 -5.64
C ILE A 30 -2.62 -11.89 -4.88
N LEU A 31 -3.13 -12.81 -4.06
CA LEU A 31 -2.30 -13.85 -3.44
C LEU A 31 -2.00 -14.95 -4.47
N ASP A 32 -0.80 -14.90 -5.04
CA ASP A 32 -0.29 -15.91 -5.98
C ASP A 32 0.92 -16.67 -5.37
N PHE A 33 0.84 -16.92 -4.06
CA PHE A 33 1.85 -17.66 -3.31
C PHE A 33 1.17 -18.52 -2.24
N ALA A 34 1.85 -19.59 -1.83
CA ALA A 34 1.30 -20.53 -0.85
C ALA A 34 1.17 -19.90 0.55
N PRO A 35 0.33 -20.47 1.44
CA PRO A 35 0.15 -20.00 2.82
C PRO A 35 1.45 -19.72 3.57
N THR A 36 1.46 -18.71 4.43
CA THR A 36 2.69 -18.26 5.10
C THR A 36 2.87 -18.88 6.47
N TYR A 37 1.84 -19.54 7.00
CA TYR A 37 1.77 -20.11 8.34
C TYR A 37 0.96 -21.42 8.32
N LYS A 38 1.14 -22.40 9.20
CA LYS A 38 2.23 -22.59 10.17
C LYS A 38 3.21 -23.62 9.63
N TYR A 39 4.49 -23.31 9.62
CA TYR A 39 5.54 -24.24 9.22
C TYR A 39 6.19 -24.95 10.42
N GLU A 40 6.76 -26.12 10.16
CA GLU A 40 7.73 -26.72 11.06
C GLU A 40 9.04 -25.92 11.04
N GLN A 41 9.75 -25.90 12.17
CA GLN A 41 10.99 -25.13 12.30
C GLN A 41 12.05 -25.65 11.32
N ASN A 42 12.68 -24.75 10.56
CA ASN A 42 13.70 -25.09 9.55
C ASN A 42 13.24 -26.11 8.50
N SER A 43 11.94 -26.16 8.19
CA SER A 43 11.33 -27.16 7.30
C SER A 43 10.34 -26.52 6.34
N GLU A 44 10.22 -27.07 5.13
CA GLU A 44 9.22 -26.68 4.12
C GLU A 44 7.82 -27.25 4.39
N ARG A 45 7.69 -28.09 5.42
CA ARG A 45 6.45 -28.79 5.75
C ARG A 45 5.56 -27.94 6.63
N TYR A 46 4.25 -28.01 6.40
CA TYR A 46 3.30 -27.39 7.32
C TYR A 46 3.20 -28.20 8.61
N TYR A 47 2.98 -27.48 9.71
CA TYR A 47 2.84 -28.07 11.03
C TYR A 47 1.61 -28.99 11.10
N GLY A 48 1.84 -30.26 11.45
CA GLY A 48 0.78 -31.26 11.56
C GLY A 48 0.44 -31.97 10.25
N GLU A 49 1.36 -31.96 9.26
CA GLU A 49 1.34 -32.97 8.19
C GLU A 49 1.51 -34.41 8.74
N ASP A 50 2.05 -34.58 9.96
CA ASP A 50 2.00 -35.85 10.69
C ASP A 50 0.63 -36.02 11.38
N PRO A 51 -0.16 -37.06 11.05
CA PRO A 51 -1.46 -37.35 11.68
C PRO A 51 -1.44 -37.46 13.21
N LYS A 52 -0.26 -37.65 13.82
CA LYS A 52 -0.09 -37.78 15.27
C LYS A 52 -0.01 -36.44 15.99
N VAL A 53 0.29 -35.36 15.29
CA VAL A 53 0.48 -34.02 15.86
C VAL A 53 -0.68 -33.16 15.40
N GLY A 54 -1.53 -32.70 16.33
CA GLY A 54 -2.78 -31.99 16.01
C GLY A 54 -2.62 -30.96 14.87
N MET A 55 -3.39 -31.15 13.80
CA MET A 55 -3.22 -30.45 12.54
C MET A 55 -3.60 -28.97 12.67
N ARG A 56 -2.68 -28.07 12.31
CA ARG A 56 -2.99 -26.65 12.12
C ARG A 56 -3.19 -26.42 10.63
N THR A 57 -4.31 -25.82 10.26
CA THR A 57 -4.58 -25.59 8.85
C THR A 57 -3.73 -24.45 8.30
N PRO A 58 -3.06 -24.62 7.15
CA PRO A 58 -2.28 -23.56 6.52
C PRO A 58 -3.10 -22.28 6.30
N ALA A 59 -2.50 -21.13 6.56
CA ALA A 59 -3.14 -19.82 6.48
C ALA A 59 -2.19 -18.72 5.96
N TRP A 60 -2.76 -17.69 5.36
CA TRP A 60 -2.06 -16.45 5.01
C TRP A 60 -2.29 -15.41 6.10
N CYS A 61 -1.50 -15.50 7.16
CA CYS A 61 -1.55 -14.57 8.29
C CYS A 61 -0.75 -13.28 8.01
N ASP A 62 0.20 -13.33 7.08
CA ASP A 62 1.12 -12.24 6.78
C ASP A 62 0.66 -11.45 5.55
N ARG A 63 0.06 -10.28 5.80
CA ARG A 63 -0.70 -9.52 4.82
C ARG A 63 -0.18 -8.09 4.70
N ILE A 64 -0.20 -7.54 3.48
CA ILE A 64 0.21 -6.16 3.21
C ILE A 64 -0.88 -5.51 2.35
N LEU A 65 -1.54 -4.51 2.93
CA LEU A 65 -2.64 -3.79 2.31
C LEU A 65 -2.22 -2.33 2.08
N SER A 66 -2.82 -1.70 1.07
CA SER A 66 -2.59 -0.30 0.73
C SER A 66 -3.90 0.49 0.70
N TYR A 67 -3.86 1.73 1.16
CA TYR A 67 -4.98 2.66 1.17
C TYR A 67 -4.58 3.99 0.55
N GLY A 68 -5.44 4.56 -0.30
CA GLY A 68 -5.22 5.85 -0.95
C GLY A 68 -5.12 5.77 -2.47
N LYS A 69 -5.04 6.94 -3.10
CA LYS A 69 -4.90 7.11 -4.55
C LYS A 69 -3.44 7.19 -4.96
N GLY A 70 -3.15 6.95 -6.24
CA GLY A 70 -1.78 7.05 -6.78
C GLY A 70 -0.85 5.92 -6.32
N ILE A 71 -1.38 4.86 -5.70
CA ILE A 71 -0.60 3.70 -5.25
C ILE A 71 -0.82 2.56 -6.23
N ARG A 72 0.25 2.13 -6.91
CA ARG A 72 0.24 0.98 -7.82
C ARG A 72 1.13 -0.12 -7.27
N GLN A 73 0.54 -1.27 -6.96
CA GLN A 73 1.31 -2.45 -6.53
C GLN A 73 2.07 -3.06 -7.71
N MET A 74 3.38 -3.22 -7.53
CA MET A 74 4.32 -3.76 -8.51
C MET A 74 4.57 -5.25 -8.31
N SER A 75 4.62 -5.70 -7.05
CA SER A 75 4.81 -7.10 -6.71
C SER A 75 4.22 -7.39 -5.35
N TYR A 76 3.74 -8.63 -5.17
CA TYR A 76 3.32 -9.17 -3.88
C TYR A 76 3.77 -10.63 -3.80
N ARG A 77 4.73 -10.94 -2.93
CA ARG A 77 5.40 -12.25 -2.93
C ARG A 77 5.79 -12.69 -1.54
N ARG A 78 5.94 -14.00 -1.38
CA ARG A 78 6.53 -14.66 -0.23
C ARG A 78 8.01 -15.00 -0.50
N THR A 79 8.81 -15.13 0.55
CA THR A 79 10.17 -15.68 0.52
C THR A 79 10.24 -16.97 1.33
N GLU A 80 11.19 -17.85 1.00
CA GLU A 80 11.34 -19.17 1.63
C GLU A 80 12.35 -19.17 2.78
N PHE A 81 12.46 -18.06 3.52
CA PHE A 81 13.28 -18.05 4.74
C PHE A 81 12.62 -18.90 5.83
N MET A 82 13.37 -19.85 6.38
CA MET A 82 12.84 -20.89 7.30
C MET A 82 13.21 -20.66 8.77
N LEU A 83 13.64 -19.44 9.12
CA LEU A 83 14.05 -19.08 10.49
C LEU A 83 12.88 -19.03 11.49
N SER A 84 11.64 -19.13 10.99
CA SER A 84 10.40 -19.00 11.73
C SER A 84 9.36 -20.01 11.22
N ASP A 85 8.30 -20.22 11.98
CA ASP A 85 7.10 -20.92 11.53
C ASP A 85 6.25 -20.07 10.57
N HIS A 86 6.67 -18.83 10.32
CA HIS A 86 6.19 -17.96 9.27
C HIS A 86 7.17 -17.84 8.09
N ARG A 87 6.61 -17.64 6.89
CA ARG A 87 7.35 -17.25 5.69
C ARG A 87 7.18 -15.75 5.42
N PRO A 88 8.26 -14.96 5.36
CA PRO A 88 8.14 -13.53 5.13
C PRO A 88 7.48 -13.19 3.80
N VAL A 89 6.66 -12.15 3.81
CA VAL A 89 5.95 -11.61 2.66
C VAL A 89 6.45 -10.20 2.39
N PHE A 90 6.59 -9.83 1.14
CA PHE A 90 6.92 -8.48 0.73
C PHE A 90 6.02 -7.98 -0.38
N ALA A 91 5.78 -6.68 -0.37
CA ALA A 91 5.04 -5.98 -1.41
C ALA A 91 5.82 -4.74 -1.83
N CYS A 92 5.97 -4.53 -3.14
CA CYS A 92 6.56 -3.31 -3.67
C CYS A 92 5.49 -2.50 -4.38
N TYR A 93 5.54 -1.18 -4.21
CA TYR A 93 4.60 -0.22 -4.72
C TYR A 93 5.33 0.88 -5.47
N MET A 94 4.67 1.42 -6.48
CA MET A 94 4.98 2.68 -7.13
C MET A 94 3.94 3.69 -6.67
N ILE A 95 4.39 4.77 -6.04
CA ILE A 95 3.53 5.76 -5.38
C ILE A 95 3.73 7.10 -6.10
N GLU A 96 2.64 7.65 -6.61
CA GLU A 96 2.58 9.01 -7.12
C GLU A 96 2.78 9.99 -5.97
N VAL A 97 3.74 10.90 -6.13
CA VAL A 97 4.01 11.97 -5.19
C VAL A 97 4.02 13.29 -5.91
N GLU A 98 3.42 14.30 -5.29
CA GLU A 98 3.51 15.67 -5.75
C GLU A 98 4.85 16.24 -5.32
N VAL A 99 5.65 16.67 -6.29
CA VAL A 99 6.93 17.34 -6.06
C VAL A 99 6.74 18.82 -6.39
N PHE A 100 7.12 19.66 -5.43
CA PHE A 100 7.16 21.10 -5.64
C PHE A 100 8.51 21.47 -6.26
N SER A 101 8.47 22.10 -7.42
CA SER A 101 9.67 22.71 -7.99
C SER A 101 10.03 23.95 -7.16
N PRO A 102 11.25 24.05 -6.58
CA PRO A 102 11.64 25.22 -5.79
C PRO A 102 11.49 26.53 -6.57
N ARG A 103 11.79 26.51 -7.87
CA ARG A 103 11.64 27.70 -8.75
C ARG A 103 10.18 28.08 -9.00
N ARG A 104 9.28 27.10 -9.12
CA ARG A 104 7.84 27.37 -9.35
C ARG A 104 7.16 27.80 -8.05
N LEU A 105 7.57 27.20 -6.92
CA LEU A 105 7.14 27.61 -5.60
C LEU A 105 7.58 29.05 -5.31
N GLN A 106 8.84 29.39 -5.58
CA GLN A 106 9.35 30.75 -5.41
C GLN A 106 8.58 31.75 -6.28
N LYS A 107 8.32 31.44 -7.56
CA LYS A 107 7.49 32.30 -8.43
C LYS A 107 6.06 32.49 -7.91
N ALA A 108 5.44 31.44 -7.38
CA ALA A 108 4.11 31.54 -6.79
C ALA A 108 4.10 32.42 -5.54
N LEU A 109 5.10 32.24 -4.66
CA LEU A 109 5.26 33.06 -3.46
C LEU A 109 5.48 34.54 -3.82
N THR A 110 6.36 34.83 -4.77
CA THR A 110 6.59 36.21 -5.23
C THR A 110 5.34 36.82 -5.86
N PHE A 111 4.52 36.03 -6.56
CA PHE A 111 3.26 36.51 -7.13
C PHE A 111 2.25 36.85 -6.02
N THR A 112 2.10 35.99 -5.01
CA THR A 112 1.22 36.28 -3.87
C THR A 112 1.69 37.48 -3.06
N ASP A 113 3.00 37.66 -2.89
CA ASP A 113 3.56 38.82 -2.18
C ASP A 113 3.27 40.12 -2.95
N ALA A 114 3.39 40.11 -4.29
CA ALA A 114 3.07 41.25 -5.13
C ALA A 114 1.57 41.59 -5.16
N GLU A 115 0.68 40.59 -5.08
CA GLU A 115 -0.76 40.83 -4.93
C GLU A 115 -1.08 41.45 -3.56
N ILE A 116 -0.43 41.01 -2.48
CA ILE A 116 -0.61 41.59 -1.13
C ILE A 116 -0.11 43.05 -1.09
N GLU A 117 1.02 43.35 -1.73
CA GLU A 117 1.53 44.73 -1.83
C GLU A 117 0.63 45.62 -2.69
N ASN A 118 0.01 45.07 -3.74
CA ASN A 118 -0.90 45.81 -4.62
C ASN A 118 -2.30 45.99 -4.01
N ASP A 119 -2.79 45.01 -3.23
CA ASP A 119 -4.05 45.09 -2.49
C ASP A 119 -3.97 46.01 -1.26
N GLY A 120 -2.75 46.32 -0.78
CA GLY A 120 -2.50 47.39 0.19
C GLY A 120 -2.91 48.78 -0.29
N ILE A 121 -3.20 48.95 -1.59
CA ILE A 121 -3.62 50.22 -2.20
C ILE A 121 -5.14 50.26 -2.48
N VAL A 122 -5.85 49.12 -2.44
CA VAL A 122 -7.28 49.06 -2.79
C VAL A 122 -8.09 48.29 -1.73
N ALA A 123 -8.19 48.88 -0.54
CA ALA A 123 -9.24 48.52 0.41
C ALA A 123 -10.60 48.99 -0.13
N GLY A 124 -11.22 48.16 -0.97
CA GLY A 124 -12.63 48.32 -1.34
C GLY A 124 -12.95 48.00 -2.79
N MET A 125 -12.87 46.74 -3.18
CA MET A 125 -13.80 46.11 -4.14
C MET A 125 -13.45 44.62 -4.25
N GLY A 126 -14.36 43.76 -3.81
CA GLY A 126 -14.18 42.31 -3.87
C GLY A 126 -13.99 41.85 -5.30
N ILE A 127 -12.90 41.10 -5.55
CA ILE A 127 -12.66 40.44 -6.83
C ILE A 127 -12.17 39.02 -6.56
N ASP A 128 -13.11 38.08 -6.68
CA ASP A 128 -12.87 36.67 -6.93
C ASP A 128 -12.30 36.50 -8.36
N ARG A 129 -10.98 36.61 -8.53
CA ARG A 129 -10.31 36.33 -9.82
C ARG A 129 -8.98 35.60 -9.66
N GLY A 130 -9.10 34.27 -9.59
CA GLY A 130 -8.41 33.42 -10.55
C GLY A 130 -6.93 33.06 -10.31
N ILE A 131 -6.63 32.32 -9.25
CA ILE A 131 -5.34 31.60 -9.07
C ILE A 131 -5.29 30.30 -9.92
N ASN A 132 -6.26 30.08 -10.82
CA ASN A 132 -6.52 28.77 -11.42
C ASN A 132 -5.59 28.32 -12.58
N HIS A 133 -4.43 28.95 -12.84
CA HIS A 133 -3.61 28.58 -14.01
C HIS A 133 -2.14 28.20 -13.77
N LEU A 134 -1.61 28.26 -12.55
CA LEU A 134 -0.27 27.79 -12.26
C LEU A 134 -0.31 26.31 -11.84
N ARG A 135 -0.05 25.36 -12.75
CA ARG A 135 0.32 23.99 -12.37
C ARG A 135 1.65 24.03 -11.61
N LEU A 136 1.59 24.22 -10.30
CA LEU A 136 2.75 24.25 -9.40
C LEU A 136 3.31 22.85 -9.08
N LYS A 137 2.48 21.83 -9.32
CA LYS A 137 2.73 20.45 -8.93
C LYS A 137 3.22 19.64 -10.12
N GLU A 138 4.38 19.03 -9.98
CA GLU A 138 4.86 17.98 -10.87
C GLU A 138 4.62 16.63 -10.20
N VAL A 139 4.07 15.67 -10.94
CA VAL A 139 3.85 14.31 -10.42
C VAL A 139 5.13 13.50 -10.68
N SER A 140 5.71 12.98 -9.60
CA SER A 140 6.83 12.03 -9.64
C SER A 140 6.40 10.69 -9.06
N HIS A 141 7.26 9.67 -9.19
CA HIS A 141 6.97 8.32 -8.69
C HIS A 141 8.07 7.85 -7.73
N LEU A 142 7.68 7.40 -6.54
CA LEU A 142 8.56 6.74 -5.58
C LEU A 142 8.31 5.24 -5.56
N ARG A 143 9.37 4.46 -5.40
CA ARG A 143 9.27 3.02 -5.16
C ARG A 143 9.41 2.74 -3.67
N ALA A 144 8.40 2.10 -3.08
CA ALA A 144 8.42 1.65 -1.69
C ALA A 144 8.26 0.13 -1.64
N CYS A 145 9.06 -0.56 -0.82
CA CYS A 145 8.91 -2.00 -0.59
C CYS A 145 8.72 -2.26 0.91
N LEU A 146 7.65 -2.97 1.24
CA LEU A 146 7.24 -3.34 2.59
C LEU A 146 7.51 -4.83 2.79
N VAL A 147 7.92 -5.21 4.00
CA VAL A 147 8.13 -6.61 4.40
C VAL A 147 7.32 -6.90 5.66
N ARG A 148 6.66 -8.05 5.71
CA ARG A 148 5.90 -8.56 6.86
C ARG A 148 6.22 -10.03 7.08
N GLY A 149 6.54 -10.41 8.30
CA GLY A 149 6.76 -11.78 8.73
C GLY A 149 8.14 -11.92 9.37
N PHE A 150 8.14 -12.37 10.62
CA PHE A 150 9.29 -12.81 11.42
C PHE A 150 8.78 -13.91 12.33
#